data_AF-A0A7C2WP24-F1
#
_entry.id   AF-A0A7C2WP24-F1
#
_cell.length_a   1.000
_cell.length_b   1.000
_cell.length_c   1.000
_cell.angle_alpha   90.00
_cell.angle_beta   90.00
_cell.angle_gamma   90.00
#
_symmetry.space_group_name_H-M   'P 1'
#
loop_
_entity.id
_entity.type
_entity.pdbx_description
1 polymer ?
#
loop_
_entity_poly.entity_id
_entity_poly.type
_entity_poly.pdbx_seq_one_letter_code
_entity_poly.pdbx_strand_id
1 'polypeptide(L)'
;GSDIAVILDYPTGTTSYDEALRRVNETIKRAKALRYIKSDETVLWVGPVQGAPYIDLVKYCAKKLSTLNFDIYAIGSPTTIMETYNYEALVDIIYTSKAVLSLEKPIHLFGAGHPMMLSMAVALGCDLFDSASYILYAKEDRYVTPYGTYRLRDLEHFPCSCPICSKHTPQELTEMPSSLRVKLLALHNLYTIIGEIRRIKQSIREGSLWEYVSLRSRAHPRLFLAFLKFKRYRYFLERLDPRTKPSISGLFFYDYYDVFRPKVIRHFKNLKNCLSHFHGKVLVLIPKEDDPLFDGFVKKLIERIGHGFKNHKNVKVLLYDYPFCLVPLELNGVFPLSQYEAPNKLDALSKMYVSSKAKKLLRIFEPKAILLYNDVRRWSKYLEVACKGSCNNVKVLHSKKLYTTEDLENLLLLLRELIEGRQNNSMI
;
A
#
# COMPACT_ATOMS: atom_id res chain seq x y z
N GLY A 1 33.08 -22.19 -12.49
CA GLY A 1 31.98 -21.79 -13.38
C GLY A 1 31.30 -20.57 -12.79
N SER A 2 30.18 -20.13 -13.36
CA SER A 2 29.31 -19.10 -12.76
C SER A 2 28.52 -19.67 -11.58
N ASP A 3 28.28 -18.90 -10.52
CA ASP A 3 27.42 -19.34 -9.40
C ASP A 3 25.94 -19.36 -9.77
N ILE A 4 25.51 -18.37 -10.57
CA ILE A 4 24.13 -18.22 -11.07
C ILE A 4 24.21 -18.07 -12.59
N ALA A 5 23.52 -18.95 -13.31
CA ALA A 5 23.45 -18.94 -14.77
C ALA A 5 22.03 -18.63 -15.26
N VAL A 6 21.95 -17.89 -16.37
CA VAL A 6 20.69 -17.59 -17.05
C VAL A 6 20.62 -18.46 -18.30
N ILE A 7 19.45 -19.04 -18.58
CA ILE A 7 19.25 -19.70 -19.88
C ILE A 7 19.40 -18.70 -21.01
N LEU A 8 19.70 -19.17 -22.22
CA LEU A 8 19.70 -18.33 -23.41
C LEU A 8 18.26 -18.01 -23.84
N ASP A 9 17.56 -17.16 -23.11
CA ASP A 9 16.22 -16.71 -23.45
C ASP A 9 16.19 -15.85 -24.73
N TYR A 10 14.99 -15.57 -25.23
CA TYR A 10 14.80 -14.65 -26.36
C TYR A 10 14.02 -13.41 -25.88
N PRO A 11 14.71 -12.30 -25.56
CA PRO A 11 14.09 -11.07 -25.09
C PRO A 11 13.00 -10.54 -26.03
N THR A 12 11.80 -10.30 -25.49
CA THR A 12 10.66 -9.81 -26.28
C THR A 12 10.93 -8.44 -26.88
N GLY A 13 11.40 -7.48 -26.07
CA GLY A 13 11.64 -6.11 -26.51
C GLY A 13 10.37 -5.39 -27.02
N THR A 14 10.55 -4.37 -27.85
CA THR A 14 9.44 -3.63 -28.48
C THR A 14 9.13 -4.25 -29.84
N THR A 15 8.13 -5.12 -29.90
CA THR A 15 7.77 -5.86 -31.12
C THR A 15 6.27 -6.14 -31.21
N SER A 16 5.81 -6.70 -32.33
CA SER A 16 4.39 -7.09 -32.51
C SER A 16 4.01 -8.27 -31.61
N TYR A 17 2.71 -8.46 -31.40
CA TYR A 17 2.21 -9.57 -30.58
C TYR A 17 2.67 -10.93 -31.10
N ASP A 18 2.60 -11.17 -32.42
CA ASP A 18 2.98 -12.45 -33.02
C ASP A 18 4.47 -12.73 -32.86
N GLU A 19 5.31 -11.71 -33.04
CA GLU A 19 6.76 -11.85 -32.82
C GLU A 19 7.07 -12.05 -31.33
N ALA A 20 6.38 -11.35 -30.44
CA ALA A 20 6.50 -11.56 -29.00
C ALA A 20 6.14 -13.00 -28.60
N LEU A 21 5.04 -13.53 -29.15
CA LEU A 21 4.62 -14.91 -28.92
C LEU A 21 5.65 -15.92 -29.45
N ARG A 22 6.23 -15.70 -30.64
CA ARG A 22 7.33 -16.53 -31.16
C ARG A 22 8.52 -16.57 -30.20
N ARG A 23 8.97 -15.41 -29.72
CA ARG A 23 10.11 -15.30 -28.78
C ARG A 23 9.82 -15.94 -27.43
N VAL A 24 8.60 -15.79 -26.93
CA VAL A 24 8.14 -16.46 -25.69
C VAL A 24 8.17 -17.99 -25.87
N ASN A 25 7.65 -18.51 -26.98
CA ASN A 25 7.67 -19.94 -27.25
C ASN A 25 9.09 -20.50 -27.40
N GLU A 26 9.99 -19.76 -28.06
CA GLU A 26 11.40 -20.13 -28.16
C GLU A 26 12.09 -20.13 -26.79
N THR A 27 11.81 -19.13 -25.96
CA THR A 27 12.30 -19.09 -24.56
C THR A 27 11.85 -20.31 -23.77
N ILE A 28 10.56 -20.67 -23.86
CA ILE A 28 10.02 -21.87 -23.19
C ILE A 28 10.66 -23.16 -23.73
N LYS A 29 10.90 -23.25 -25.03
CA LYS A 29 11.57 -24.40 -25.66
C LYS A 29 12.98 -24.56 -25.09
N ARG A 30 13.77 -23.48 -25.02
CA ARG A 30 15.13 -23.48 -24.46
C ARG A 30 15.13 -23.78 -22.96
N ALA A 31 14.18 -23.22 -22.22
CA ALA A 31 13.99 -23.52 -20.80
C ALA A 31 13.75 -25.02 -20.54
N LYS A 32 12.94 -25.69 -21.39
CA LYS A 32 12.72 -27.14 -21.30
C LYS A 32 13.97 -27.95 -21.64
N ALA A 33 14.77 -27.47 -22.59
CA ALA A 33 15.99 -28.14 -23.03
C ALA A 33 17.10 -28.12 -21.98
N LEU A 34 17.09 -27.14 -21.06
CA LEU A 34 18.09 -27.01 -20.00
C LEU A 34 18.31 -28.32 -19.22
N ARG A 35 17.25 -29.09 -18.94
CA ARG A 35 17.33 -30.34 -18.18
C ARG A 35 18.25 -31.39 -18.80
N TYR A 36 18.51 -31.30 -20.12
CA TYR A 36 19.34 -32.25 -20.87
C TYR A 36 20.77 -31.73 -21.07
N ILE A 37 21.03 -30.46 -20.73
CA ILE A 37 22.30 -29.77 -20.96
C ILE A 37 23.00 -29.45 -19.63
N LYS A 38 22.23 -29.30 -18.54
CA LYS A 38 22.77 -29.05 -17.19
C LYS A 38 23.68 -30.21 -16.80
N SER A 39 24.97 -29.92 -16.65
CA SER A 39 26.01 -30.87 -16.23
C SER A 39 26.52 -30.64 -14.80
N ASP A 40 26.32 -29.43 -14.27
CA ASP A 40 26.75 -29.03 -12.92
C ASP A 40 25.52 -28.74 -12.05
N GLU A 41 25.36 -29.50 -10.98
CA GLU A 41 24.25 -29.35 -10.03
C GLU A 41 24.42 -28.18 -9.06
N THR A 42 25.65 -27.66 -8.90
CA THR A 42 25.96 -26.55 -7.98
C THR A 42 25.54 -25.18 -8.52
N VAL A 43 25.36 -25.07 -9.84
CA VAL A 43 24.92 -23.83 -10.50
C VAL A 43 23.42 -23.63 -10.32
N LEU A 44 23.05 -22.45 -9.82
CA LEU A 44 21.66 -22.00 -9.73
C LEU A 44 21.19 -21.47 -11.09
N TRP A 45 19.99 -21.87 -11.53
CA TRP A 45 19.47 -21.49 -12.84
C TRP A 45 18.32 -20.49 -12.77
N VAL A 46 18.41 -19.47 -13.62
CA VAL A 46 17.41 -18.42 -13.79
C VAL A 46 16.49 -18.74 -14.96
N GLY A 47 15.18 -18.67 -14.74
CA GLY A 47 14.14 -18.75 -15.77
C GLY A 47 13.52 -17.38 -16.08
N PRO A 48 13.88 -16.71 -17.18
CA PRO A 48 13.34 -15.41 -17.55
C PRO A 48 11.92 -15.48 -18.12
N VAL A 49 10.97 -14.85 -17.43
CA VAL A 49 9.62 -14.62 -17.94
C VAL A 49 9.66 -13.51 -18.99
N GLN A 50 9.33 -13.88 -20.22
CA GLN A 50 9.23 -12.99 -21.38
C GLN A 50 7.76 -12.69 -21.73
N GLY A 51 7.53 -11.79 -22.69
CA GLY A 51 6.20 -11.47 -23.24
C GLY A 51 5.75 -10.04 -22.99
N ALA A 52 6.48 -9.25 -22.19
CA ALA A 52 6.19 -7.84 -22.00
C ALA A 52 6.27 -7.07 -23.34
N PRO A 53 5.38 -6.08 -23.60
CA PRO A 53 4.40 -5.51 -22.66
C PRO A 53 3.04 -6.26 -22.61
N TYR A 54 2.88 -7.36 -23.35
CA TYR A 54 1.61 -8.10 -23.45
C TYR A 54 1.37 -8.98 -22.21
N ILE A 55 0.49 -8.54 -21.31
CA ILE A 55 0.27 -9.15 -19.99
C ILE A 55 -0.22 -10.61 -20.07
N ASP A 56 -0.99 -10.95 -21.10
CA ASP A 56 -1.43 -12.32 -21.37
C ASP A 56 -0.25 -13.23 -21.76
N LEU A 57 0.71 -12.72 -22.55
CA LEU A 57 1.94 -13.45 -22.88
C LEU A 57 2.87 -13.59 -21.66
N VAL A 58 2.99 -12.55 -20.82
CA VAL A 58 3.71 -12.63 -19.54
C VAL A 58 3.12 -13.74 -18.67
N LYS A 59 1.80 -13.78 -18.53
CA LYS A 59 1.10 -14.83 -17.77
C LYS A 59 1.32 -16.21 -18.39
N TYR A 60 1.27 -16.33 -19.72
CA TYR A 60 1.51 -17.58 -20.43
C TYR A 60 2.94 -18.10 -20.21
N CYS A 61 3.95 -17.24 -20.37
CA CYS A 61 5.35 -17.58 -20.13
C CYS A 61 5.58 -18.00 -18.67
N ALA A 62 5.12 -17.18 -17.70
CA ALA A 62 5.23 -17.49 -16.28
C ALA A 62 4.61 -18.84 -15.92
N LYS A 63 3.44 -19.17 -16.47
CA LYS A 63 2.77 -20.46 -16.26
C LYS A 63 3.57 -21.65 -16.81
N LYS A 64 4.27 -21.46 -17.93
CA LYS A 64 5.07 -22.53 -18.54
C LYS A 64 6.41 -22.70 -17.80
N LEU A 65 7.02 -21.63 -17.32
CA LEU A 65 8.25 -21.69 -16.55
C LEU A 65 8.03 -22.16 -15.11
N SER A 66 6.86 -21.91 -14.52
CA SER A 66 6.55 -22.41 -13.17
C SER A 66 6.53 -23.94 -13.06
N THR A 67 6.25 -24.65 -14.16
CA THR A 67 6.31 -26.12 -14.20
C THR A 67 7.72 -26.67 -14.39
N LEU A 68 8.74 -25.82 -14.52
CA LEU A 68 10.13 -26.23 -14.77
C LEU A 68 11.05 -26.05 -13.55
N ASN A 69 10.50 -25.57 -12.42
CA ASN A 69 11.18 -25.45 -11.13
C ASN A 69 12.60 -24.85 -11.19
N PHE A 70 12.70 -23.63 -11.74
CA PHE A 70 13.96 -22.87 -11.69
C PHE A 70 14.29 -22.44 -10.26
N ASP A 71 15.58 -22.21 -10.00
CA ASP A 71 16.05 -21.73 -8.69
C ASP A 71 15.68 -20.27 -8.47
N ILE A 72 15.73 -19.48 -9.54
CA ILE A 72 15.38 -18.06 -9.58
C ILE A 72 14.51 -17.83 -10.81
N TYR A 73 13.51 -16.97 -10.68
CA TYR A 73 12.78 -16.45 -11.84
C TYR A 73 13.22 -15.03 -12.12
N ALA A 74 13.25 -14.64 -13.39
CA ALA A 74 13.50 -13.26 -13.76
C ALA A 74 12.33 -12.68 -14.55
N ILE A 75 12.18 -11.36 -14.53
CA ILE A 75 11.27 -10.63 -15.40
C ILE A 75 12.11 -10.02 -16.51
N GLY A 76 11.94 -10.56 -17.72
CA GLY A 76 12.68 -10.20 -18.91
C GLY A 76 12.09 -9.00 -19.67
N SER A 77 12.96 -8.28 -20.39
CA SER A 77 12.61 -7.10 -21.18
C SER A 77 11.89 -5.93 -20.47
N PRO A 78 12.07 -5.65 -19.16
CA PRO A 78 11.45 -4.47 -18.55
C PRO A 78 12.23 -3.18 -18.86
N THR A 79 13.46 -3.26 -19.40
CA THR A 79 14.35 -2.10 -19.59
C THR A 79 13.70 -1.00 -20.43
N THR A 80 13.12 -1.34 -21.58
CA THR A 80 12.44 -0.37 -22.46
C THR A 80 11.22 0.28 -21.81
N ILE A 81 10.53 -0.46 -20.93
CA ILE A 81 9.40 0.04 -20.13
C ILE A 81 9.88 1.03 -19.07
N MET A 82 11.03 0.77 -18.45
CA MET A 82 11.63 1.64 -17.46
C MET A 82 12.23 2.90 -18.08
N GLU A 83 12.89 2.80 -19.23
CA GLU A 83 13.44 3.92 -19.99
C GLU A 83 12.35 4.90 -20.46
N THR A 84 11.15 4.38 -20.78
CA THR A 84 9.97 5.18 -21.14
C THR A 84 9.17 5.67 -19.93
N TYR A 85 9.65 5.44 -18.70
CA TYR A 85 8.97 5.79 -17.44
C TYR A 85 7.55 5.19 -17.32
N ASN A 86 7.27 4.10 -18.04
CA ASN A 86 5.98 3.42 -18.01
C ASN A 86 5.89 2.46 -16.80
N TYR A 87 6.01 3.03 -15.62
CA TYR A 87 6.00 2.28 -14.36
C TYR A 87 4.65 1.61 -14.08
N GLU A 88 3.55 2.08 -14.65
CA GLU A 88 2.25 1.42 -14.54
C GLU A 88 2.27 0.03 -15.20
N ALA A 89 2.83 -0.08 -16.42
CA ALA A 89 2.99 -1.36 -17.09
C ALA A 89 3.95 -2.27 -16.32
N LEU A 90 5.01 -1.71 -15.73
CA LEU A 90 5.94 -2.45 -14.88
C LEU A 90 5.23 -3.10 -13.69
N VAL A 91 4.33 -2.38 -13.00
CA VAL A 91 3.52 -2.93 -11.90
C VAL A 91 2.67 -4.09 -12.38
N ASP A 92 2.00 -3.95 -13.54
CA ASP A 92 1.15 -4.99 -14.11
C ASP A 92 1.96 -6.26 -14.49
N ILE A 93 3.18 -6.09 -15.01
CA ILE A 93 4.09 -7.20 -15.36
C ILE A 93 4.58 -7.93 -14.11
N ILE A 94 5.10 -7.19 -13.11
CA ILE A 94 5.61 -7.80 -11.87
C ILE A 94 4.50 -8.56 -11.16
N TYR A 95 3.33 -7.93 -11.01
CA TYR A 95 2.17 -8.56 -10.41
C TYR A 95 1.78 -9.84 -11.14
N THR A 96 1.67 -9.79 -12.46
CA THR A 96 1.22 -10.94 -13.27
C THR A 96 2.17 -12.12 -13.13
N SER A 97 3.48 -11.86 -13.11
CA SER A 97 4.49 -12.88 -12.86
C SER A 97 4.37 -13.46 -11.44
N LYS A 98 4.34 -12.61 -10.41
CA LYS A 98 4.24 -13.05 -8.99
C LYS A 98 2.93 -13.77 -8.65
N ALA A 99 1.84 -13.47 -9.36
CA ALA A 99 0.56 -14.14 -9.15
C ALA A 99 0.55 -15.59 -9.68
N VAL A 100 1.53 -15.98 -10.49
CA VAL A 100 1.63 -17.29 -11.14
C VAL A 100 2.83 -18.09 -10.65
N LEU A 101 3.97 -17.44 -10.45
CA LEU A 101 5.21 -18.07 -10.00
C LEU A 101 5.13 -18.46 -8.53
N SER A 102 6.00 -19.41 -8.12
CA SER A 102 6.13 -19.76 -6.70
C SER A 102 6.57 -18.54 -5.89
N LEU A 103 5.93 -18.35 -4.72
CA LEU A 103 6.30 -17.28 -3.80
C LEU A 103 7.60 -17.58 -3.03
N GLU A 104 8.06 -18.83 -3.05
CA GLU A 104 9.27 -19.29 -2.36
C GLU A 104 10.55 -19.05 -3.17
N LYS A 105 10.41 -18.72 -4.47
CA LYS A 105 11.55 -18.54 -5.37
C LYS A 105 11.85 -17.04 -5.55
N PRO A 106 13.13 -16.62 -5.51
CA PRO A 106 13.50 -15.23 -5.75
C PRO A 106 13.08 -14.75 -7.14
N ILE A 107 12.70 -13.47 -7.22
CA ILE A 107 12.42 -12.79 -8.48
C ILE A 107 13.48 -11.72 -8.76
N HIS A 108 14.14 -11.85 -9.90
CA HIS A 108 15.06 -10.86 -10.45
C HIS A 108 14.35 -9.96 -11.45
N LEU A 109 14.36 -8.65 -11.23
CA LEU A 109 13.91 -7.69 -12.23
C LEU A 109 15.11 -7.21 -13.08
N PHE A 110 15.23 -7.70 -14.31
CA PHE A 110 16.38 -7.41 -15.15
C PHE A 110 16.50 -5.92 -15.52
N GLY A 111 17.71 -5.37 -15.48
CA GLY A 111 18.01 -3.99 -15.90
C GLY A 111 17.43 -2.90 -14.98
N ALA A 112 16.81 -3.28 -13.86
CA ALA A 112 16.23 -2.34 -12.91
C ALA A 112 17.30 -1.76 -11.98
N GLY A 113 18.01 -0.74 -12.49
CA GLY A 113 19.13 -0.13 -11.79
C GLY A 113 18.89 1.26 -11.20
N HIS A 114 17.71 1.88 -11.42
CA HIS A 114 17.46 3.24 -10.95
C HIS A 114 16.74 3.27 -9.58
N PRO A 115 17.26 3.97 -8.56
CA PRO A 115 16.72 3.97 -7.20
C PRO A 115 15.22 4.28 -7.06
N MET A 116 14.70 5.23 -7.85
CA MET A 116 13.31 5.71 -7.75
C MET A 116 12.24 4.62 -7.72
N MET A 117 12.43 3.53 -8.47
CA MET A 117 11.41 2.48 -8.64
C MET A 117 11.65 1.24 -7.78
N LEU A 118 12.82 1.13 -7.13
CA LEU A 118 13.22 -0.08 -6.41
C LEU A 118 12.27 -0.40 -5.26
N SER A 119 11.86 0.61 -4.48
CA SER A 119 10.94 0.41 -3.35
C SER A 119 9.60 -0.19 -3.80
N MET A 120 9.07 0.29 -4.92
CA MET A 120 7.82 -0.19 -5.49
C MET A 120 7.97 -1.62 -6.04
N ALA A 121 9.07 -1.92 -6.74
CA ALA A 121 9.35 -3.27 -7.23
C ALA A 121 9.50 -4.27 -6.07
N VAL A 122 10.20 -3.89 -4.99
CA VAL A 122 10.32 -4.72 -3.79
C VAL A 122 8.97 -4.93 -3.10
N ALA A 123 8.13 -3.90 -3.00
CA ALA A 123 6.79 -4.03 -2.42
C ALA A 123 5.85 -4.95 -3.24
N LEU A 124 6.15 -5.15 -4.52
CA LEU A 124 5.47 -6.12 -5.39
C LEU A 124 6.10 -7.52 -5.33
N GLY A 125 7.24 -7.67 -4.64
CA GLY A 125 7.90 -8.94 -4.39
C GLY A 125 9.05 -9.30 -5.33
N CYS A 126 9.74 -8.29 -5.90
CA CYS A 126 11.05 -8.48 -6.52
C CYS A 126 12.17 -8.48 -5.46
N ASP A 127 13.16 -9.35 -5.66
CA ASP A 127 14.21 -9.64 -4.68
C ASP A 127 15.61 -9.25 -5.20
N LEU A 128 15.86 -9.42 -6.49
CA LEU A 128 17.15 -9.16 -7.14
C LEU A 128 17.03 -8.08 -8.22
N PHE A 129 18.10 -7.30 -8.36
CA PHE A 129 18.22 -6.17 -9.27
C PHE A 129 19.64 -6.11 -9.82
N ASP A 130 19.79 -5.65 -11.06
CA ASP A 130 21.08 -5.35 -11.69
C ASP A 130 21.06 -3.94 -12.31
N SER A 131 22.24 -3.33 -12.40
CA SER A 131 22.38 -1.97 -12.92
C SER A 131 23.62 -1.87 -13.81
N ALA A 132 23.40 -1.61 -15.10
CA ALA A 132 24.40 -0.95 -15.94
C ALA A 132 24.27 0.59 -15.87
N SER A 133 23.13 1.10 -15.37
CA SER A 133 22.82 2.53 -15.35
C SER A 133 23.83 3.34 -14.55
N TYR A 134 24.42 2.80 -13.47
CA TYR A 134 25.39 3.55 -12.65
C TYR A 134 26.58 4.08 -13.47
N ILE A 135 27.12 3.27 -14.40
CA ILE A 135 28.28 3.63 -15.22
C ILE A 135 27.87 4.29 -16.53
N LEU A 136 26.75 3.87 -17.15
CA LEU A 136 26.24 4.50 -18.36
C LEU A 136 25.86 5.96 -18.09
N TYR A 137 25.23 6.23 -16.94
CA TYR A 137 24.86 7.59 -16.56
C TYR A 137 26.10 8.42 -16.24
N ALA A 138 27.08 7.84 -15.54
CA ALA A 138 28.32 8.52 -15.24
C ALA A 138 29.09 8.95 -16.51
N LYS A 139 29.11 8.11 -17.56
CA LYS A 139 29.71 8.43 -18.87
C LYS A 139 29.05 9.61 -19.58
N GLU A 140 27.80 9.91 -19.23
CA GLU A 140 27.02 11.03 -19.77
C GLU A 140 26.92 12.20 -18.77
N ASP A 141 27.80 12.25 -17.77
CA ASP A 141 27.79 13.26 -16.70
C ASP A 141 26.45 13.34 -15.96
N ARG A 142 25.77 12.20 -15.78
CA ARG A 142 24.50 12.08 -15.06
C ARG A 142 24.69 11.59 -13.63
N TYR A 143 24.10 12.35 -12.70
CA TYR A 143 24.12 12.16 -11.25
C TYR A 143 22.81 11.54 -10.77
N VAL A 144 22.86 10.30 -10.27
CA VAL A 144 21.68 9.55 -9.81
C VAL A 144 21.32 9.93 -8.38
N THR A 145 20.02 10.07 -8.12
CA THR A 145 19.45 10.26 -6.77
C THR A 145 18.27 9.32 -6.54
N PRO A 146 17.79 9.17 -5.30
CA PRO A 146 16.54 8.45 -5.02
C PRO A 146 15.30 9.07 -5.68
N TYR A 147 15.38 10.35 -6.09
CA TYR A 147 14.24 11.13 -6.59
C TYR A 147 14.27 11.36 -8.10
N GLY A 148 15.40 11.07 -8.75
CA GLY A 148 15.61 11.49 -10.13
C GLY A 148 17.06 11.37 -10.55
N THR A 149 17.33 11.81 -11.77
CA THR A 149 18.67 11.98 -12.31
C THR A 149 18.87 13.43 -12.68
N TYR A 150 20.02 13.99 -12.31
CA TYR A 150 20.44 15.33 -12.69
C TYR A 150 21.58 15.25 -13.69
N ARG A 151 21.77 16.28 -14.51
CA ARG A 151 23.06 16.47 -15.19
C ARG A 151 24.00 17.15 -14.20
N LEU A 152 25.25 16.73 -14.15
CA LEU A 152 26.24 17.28 -13.21
C LEU A 152 26.35 18.81 -13.32
N ARG A 153 26.33 19.33 -14.55
CA ARG A 153 26.42 20.77 -14.83
C ARG A 153 25.25 21.60 -14.30
N ASP A 154 24.12 20.97 -13.98
CA ASP A 154 22.91 21.64 -13.49
C ASP A 154 22.86 21.65 -11.93
N LEU A 155 23.88 21.08 -11.26
CA LEU A 155 23.96 21.01 -9.80
C LEU A 155 24.85 22.12 -9.25
N GLU A 156 24.31 22.89 -8.31
CA GLU A 156 25.11 23.83 -7.49
C GLU A 156 25.63 23.15 -6.21
N HIS A 157 24.85 22.23 -5.66
CA HIS A 157 25.20 21.44 -4.48
C HIS A 157 24.94 19.96 -4.72
N PHE A 158 25.74 19.09 -4.11
CA PHE A 158 25.41 17.66 -4.06
C PHE A 158 24.40 17.38 -2.93
N PRO A 159 23.19 16.87 -3.22
CA PRO A 159 22.21 16.48 -2.21
C PRO A 159 22.52 15.09 -1.63
N CYS A 160 23.79 14.83 -1.27
CA CYS A 160 24.28 13.54 -0.81
C CYS A 160 25.49 13.72 0.11
N SER A 161 25.67 12.76 1.02
CA SER A 161 26.81 12.73 1.95
C SER A 161 27.66 11.47 1.77
N CYS A 162 27.70 10.88 0.56
CA CYS A 162 28.57 9.75 0.26
C CYS A 162 30.05 10.19 0.25
N PRO A 163 31.02 9.27 0.29
CA PRO A 163 32.45 9.60 0.31
C PRO A 163 32.95 10.50 -0.83
N ILE A 164 32.19 10.57 -1.94
CA ILE A 164 32.47 11.48 -3.07
C ILE A 164 31.89 12.87 -2.76
N CYS A 165 30.59 12.95 -2.50
CA CYS A 165 29.88 14.22 -2.29
C CYS A 165 30.29 14.94 -1.00
N SER A 166 30.88 14.25 -0.03
CA SER A 166 31.41 14.87 1.20
C SER A 166 32.77 15.54 1.01
N LYS A 167 33.47 15.26 -0.10
CA LYS A 167 34.85 15.72 -0.37
C LYS A 167 34.96 16.65 -1.56
N HIS A 168 33.92 16.72 -2.38
CA HIS A 168 33.95 17.46 -3.64
C HIS A 168 32.68 18.26 -3.86
N THR A 169 32.78 19.31 -4.67
CA THR A 169 31.64 20.08 -5.16
C THR A 169 31.26 19.69 -6.61
N PRO A 170 30.06 20.03 -7.10
CA PRO A 170 29.70 19.82 -8.50
C PRO A 170 30.64 20.50 -9.50
N GLN A 171 31.07 21.73 -9.19
CA GLN A 171 32.00 22.49 -10.02
C GLN A 171 33.37 21.79 -10.10
N GLU A 172 33.95 21.41 -8.95
CA GLU A 172 35.21 20.67 -8.92
C GLU A 172 35.14 19.38 -9.74
N LEU A 173 34.07 18.60 -9.59
CA LEU A 173 33.88 17.39 -10.37
C LEU A 173 33.79 17.68 -11.87
N THR A 174 33.15 18.78 -12.26
CA THR A 174 33.01 19.19 -13.67
C THR A 174 34.36 19.55 -14.29
N GLU A 175 35.23 20.22 -13.55
CA GLU A 175 36.56 20.66 -13.97
C GLU A 175 37.60 19.51 -14.03
N MET A 176 37.31 18.36 -13.40
CA MET A 176 38.20 17.19 -13.43
C MET A 176 38.30 16.54 -14.82
N PRO A 177 39.42 15.83 -15.10
CA PRO A 177 39.56 15.01 -16.30
C PRO A 177 38.40 13.99 -16.42
N SER A 178 37.91 13.80 -17.65
CA SER A 178 36.74 12.96 -17.94
C SER A 178 36.82 11.56 -17.31
N SER A 179 37.98 10.89 -17.40
CA SER A 179 38.16 9.54 -16.81
C SER A 179 37.96 9.52 -15.29
N LEU A 180 38.47 10.53 -14.57
CA LEU A 180 38.32 10.66 -13.14
C LEU A 180 36.88 11.06 -12.77
N ARG A 181 36.30 12.01 -13.50
CA ARG A 181 34.91 12.46 -13.31
C ARG A 181 33.91 11.31 -13.46
N VAL A 182 34.02 10.53 -14.53
CA VAL A 182 33.18 9.35 -14.77
C VAL A 182 33.36 8.32 -13.64
N LYS A 183 34.59 8.07 -13.18
CA LYS A 183 34.84 7.16 -12.06
C LYS A 183 34.15 7.62 -10.78
N LEU A 184 34.28 8.89 -10.42
CA LEU A 184 33.69 9.45 -9.20
C LEU A 184 32.16 9.49 -9.27
N LEU A 185 31.59 9.86 -10.42
CA LEU A 185 30.14 9.80 -10.65
C LEU A 185 29.61 8.36 -10.57
N ALA A 186 30.31 7.39 -11.16
CA ALA A 186 29.92 5.98 -11.10
C ALA A 186 29.92 5.46 -9.66
N LEU A 187 30.93 5.83 -8.86
CA LEU A 187 30.99 5.50 -7.44
C LEU A 187 29.83 6.13 -6.65
N HIS A 188 29.56 7.43 -6.87
CA HIS A 188 28.39 8.10 -6.28
C HIS A 188 27.08 7.39 -6.64
N ASN A 189 26.89 7.05 -7.92
CA ASN A 189 25.69 6.37 -8.40
C ASN A 189 25.51 5.00 -7.71
N LEU A 190 26.60 4.23 -7.52
CA LEU A 190 26.58 2.99 -6.75
C LEU A 190 26.23 3.21 -5.27
N TYR A 191 26.84 4.20 -4.62
CA TYR A 191 26.50 4.54 -3.23
C TYR A 191 25.01 4.89 -3.08
N THR A 192 24.45 5.58 -4.06
CA THR A 192 23.04 5.95 -4.08
C THR A 192 22.14 4.72 -4.22
N ILE A 193 22.44 3.81 -5.13
CA ILE A 193 21.68 2.56 -5.33
C ILE A 193 21.75 1.68 -4.07
N ILE A 194 22.94 1.44 -3.54
CA ILE A 194 23.13 0.62 -2.33
C ILE A 194 22.45 1.26 -1.13
N GLY A 195 22.56 2.59 -0.98
CA GLY A 195 21.87 3.35 0.06
C GLY A 195 20.36 3.21 -0.02
N GLU A 196 19.79 3.18 -1.22
CA GLU A 196 18.36 2.97 -1.41
C GLU A 196 17.93 1.56 -1.03
N ILE A 197 18.67 0.53 -1.45
CA ILE A 197 18.41 -0.86 -1.03
C ILE A 197 18.48 -1.00 0.50
N ARG A 198 19.43 -0.34 1.17
CA ARG A 198 19.52 -0.34 2.64
C ARG A 198 18.28 0.28 3.29
N ARG A 199 17.80 1.41 2.78
CA ARG A 199 16.56 2.06 3.28
C ARG A 199 15.33 1.17 3.07
N ILE A 200 15.23 0.50 1.92
CA ILE A 200 14.14 -0.45 1.64
C ILE A 200 14.19 -1.64 2.61
N LYS A 201 15.37 -2.22 2.84
CA LYS A 201 15.53 -3.31 3.80
C LYS A 201 15.17 -2.88 5.22
N GLN A 202 15.54 -1.67 5.62
CA GLN A 202 15.19 -1.12 6.93
C GLN A 202 13.67 -0.94 7.07
N SER A 203 13.00 -0.38 6.05
CA SER A 203 11.55 -0.20 6.10
C SER A 203 10.78 -1.53 6.08
N ILE A 204 11.32 -2.59 5.47
CA ILE A 204 10.79 -3.94 5.62
C ILE A 204 10.91 -4.42 7.07
N ARG A 205 12.09 -4.28 7.69
CA ARG A 205 12.32 -4.70 9.09
C ARG A 205 11.41 -3.99 10.08
N GLU A 206 11.16 -2.71 9.84
CA GLU A 206 10.24 -1.91 10.65
C GLU A 206 8.78 -2.15 10.27
N GLY A 207 8.46 -2.78 9.14
CA GLY A 207 7.10 -2.91 8.63
C GLY A 207 6.49 -1.56 8.20
N SER A 208 7.33 -0.64 7.73
CA SER A 208 7.02 0.70 7.20
C SER A 208 7.22 0.80 5.67
N LEU A 209 7.39 -0.33 4.97
CA LEU A 209 7.65 -0.34 3.52
C LEU A 209 6.55 0.38 2.71
N TRP A 210 5.28 0.26 3.12
CA TRP A 210 4.19 0.92 2.41
C TRP A 210 4.32 2.45 2.48
N GLU A 211 4.61 2.98 3.66
CA GLU A 211 4.88 4.40 3.89
C GLU A 211 6.08 4.85 3.04
N TYR A 212 7.12 4.03 2.97
CA TYR A 212 8.31 4.31 2.16
C TYR A 212 8.02 4.35 0.65
N VAL A 213 7.23 3.40 0.14
CA VAL A 213 6.77 3.40 -1.27
C VAL A 213 5.88 4.60 -1.54
N SER A 214 4.95 4.91 -0.63
CA SER A 214 4.08 6.07 -0.74
C SER A 214 4.94 7.33 -0.86
N LEU A 215 5.89 7.55 0.04
CA LEU A 215 6.86 8.66 -0.03
C LEU A 215 7.62 8.70 -1.37
N ARG A 216 8.24 7.58 -1.77
CA ARG A 216 9.04 7.52 -3.01
C ARG A 216 8.22 7.77 -4.26
N SER A 217 6.96 7.35 -4.29
CA SER A 217 6.09 7.55 -5.44
C SER A 217 5.82 9.02 -5.77
N ARG A 218 6.00 9.93 -4.81
CA ARG A 218 5.86 11.39 -5.01
C ARG A 218 7.04 12.01 -5.76
N ALA A 219 8.12 11.27 -6.00
CA ALA A 219 9.27 11.76 -6.75
C ALA A 219 8.94 12.10 -8.22
N HIS A 220 7.96 11.43 -8.83
CA HIS A 220 7.59 11.67 -10.22
C HIS A 220 6.12 11.30 -10.51
N PRO A 221 5.36 12.07 -11.31
CA PRO A 221 3.95 11.76 -11.60
C PRO A 221 3.71 10.34 -12.16
N ARG A 222 4.59 9.85 -13.04
CA ARG A 222 4.47 8.47 -13.57
C ARG A 222 4.67 7.39 -12.50
N LEU A 223 5.51 7.67 -11.49
CA LEU A 223 5.71 6.75 -10.38
C LEU A 223 4.52 6.80 -9.42
N PHE A 224 3.93 7.99 -9.21
CA PHE A 224 2.68 8.13 -8.48
C PHE A 224 1.54 7.36 -9.15
N LEU A 225 1.38 7.46 -10.48
CA LEU A 225 0.38 6.68 -11.22
C LEU A 225 0.59 5.17 -11.04
N ALA A 226 1.84 4.70 -11.05
CA ALA A 226 2.16 3.31 -10.77
C ALA A 226 1.80 2.90 -9.33
N PHE A 227 2.03 3.76 -8.33
CA PHE A 227 1.56 3.52 -6.96
C PHE A 227 0.03 3.38 -6.90
N LEU A 228 -0.74 4.20 -7.64
CA LEU A 228 -2.20 4.08 -7.69
C LEU A 228 -2.68 2.72 -8.25
N LYS A 229 -1.89 2.05 -9.10
CA LYS A 229 -2.21 0.70 -9.60
C LYS A 229 -2.25 -0.35 -8.49
N PHE A 230 -1.60 -0.13 -7.34
CA PHE A 230 -1.66 -1.06 -6.21
C PHE A 230 -3.10 -1.30 -5.75
N LYS A 231 -3.99 -0.30 -5.92
CA LYS A 231 -5.44 -0.45 -5.68
C LYS A 231 -6.05 -1.63 -6.45
N ARG A 232 -5.63 -1.86 -7.70
CA ARG A 232 -6.13 -2.96 -8.54
C ARG A 232 -5.76 -4.32 -7.94
N TYR A 233 -4.60 -4.40 -7.31
CA TYR A 233 -4.00 -5.64 -6.80
C TYR A 233 -4.11 -5.81 -5.28
N ARG A 234 -4.83 -4.92 -4.61
CA ARG A 234 -4.94 -4.84 -3.14
C ARG A 234 -5.34 -6.14 -2.45
N TYR A 235 -6.15 -7.00 -3.07
CA TYR A 235 -6.55 -8.29 -2.46
C TYR A 235 -5.45 -9.34 -2.50
N PHE A 236 -4.61 -9.33 -3.53
CA PHE A 236 -3.43 -10.20 -3.58
C PHE A 236 -2.39 -9.73 -2.56
N LEU A 237 -2.12 -8.42 -2.52
CA LEU A 237 -1.20 -7.83 -1.54
C LEU A 237 -1.69 -8.06 -0.10
N GLU A 238 -3.00 -7.97 0.15
CA GLU A 238 -3.61 -8.30 1.45
C GLU A 238 -3.30 -9.72 1.92
N ARG A 239 -3.24 -10.70 1.01
CA ARG A 239 -2.96 -12.08 1.40
C ARG A 239 -1.51 -12.29 1.85
N LEU A 240 -0.59 -11.45 1.38
CA LEU A 240 0.85 -11.56 1.63
C LEU A 240 1.34 -10.63 2.74
N ASP A 241 0.60 -9.56 3.02
CA ASP A 241 0.97 -8.60 4.07
C ASP A 241 0.95 -9.25 5.47
N PRO A 242 1.99 -9.06 6.29
CA PRO A 242 2.03 -9.56 7.66
C PRO A 242 0.82 -9.09 8.49
N ARG A 243 0.35 -9.89 9.45
CA ARG A 243 -0.79 -9.46 10.29
C ARG A 243 -0.40 -8.32 11.23
N THR A 244 0.70 -8.51 11.95
CA THR A 244 1.28 -7.54 12.88
C THR A 244 2.46 -6.80 12.24
N LYS A 245 2.97 -5.78 12.93
CA LYS A 245 4.20 -5.06 12.58
C LYS A 245 5.30 -5.52 13.56
N PRO A 246 6.56 -5.73 13.12
CA PRO A 246 7.64 -6.09 14.03
C PRO A 246 7.96 -4.98 15.05
N SER A 247 7.88 -3.70 14.63
CA SER A 247 8.10 -2.56 15.51
C SER A 247 6.82 -2.12 16.22
N ILE A 248 6.96 -1.66 17.46
CA ILE A 248 5.88 -1.07 18.27
C ILE A 248 5.67 0.40 17.85
N SER A 249 5.33 0.62 16.58
CA SER A 249 5.04 1.96 16.07
C SER A 249 3.77 1.97 15.24
N GLY A 250 3.06 3.09 15.30
CA GLY A 250 1.84 3.30 14.55
C GLY A 250 2.04 3.20 13.04
N LEU A 251 0.92 3.02 12.34
CA LEU A 251 0.83 3.18 10.90
C LEU A 251 0.59 4.66 10.56
N PHE A 252 1.25 5.18 9.54
CA PHE A 252 0.96 6.54 9.07
C PHE A 252 0.05 6.50 7.85
N PHE A 253 -1.00 7.32 7.89
CA PHE A 253 -1.91 7.55 6.78
C PHE A 253 -1.94 9.05 6.49
N TYR A 254 -1.62 9.44 5.26
CA TYR A 254 -1.49 10.84 4.88
C TYR A 254 -2.72 11.34 4.12
N ASP A 255 -3.25 10.51 3.22
CA ASP A 255 -4.30 10.91 2.30
C ASP A 255 -5.15 9.71 1.84
N TYR A 256 -6.21 9.98 1.08
CA TYR A 256 -7.11 8.98 0.52
C TYR A 256 -6.41 7.80 -0.19
N TYR A 257 -5.21 7.98 -0.77
CA TYR A 257 -4.53 6.92 -1.50
C TYR A 257 -3.93 5.84 -0.58
N ASP A 258 -3.77 6.12 0.71
CA ASP A 258 -3.29 5.13 1.68
C ASP A 258 -4.36 4.10 2.08
N VAL A 259 -5.64 4.34 1.75
CA VAL A 259 -6.75 3.41 2.09
C VAL A 259 -6.69 2.10 1.32
N PHE A 260 -5.86 2.01 0.29
CA PHE A 260 -5.64 0.76 -0.48
C PHE A 260 -4.65 -0.19 0.20
N ARG A 261 -4.06 0.23 1.33
CA ARG A 261 -3.11 -0.57 2.10
C ARG A 261 -3.73 -1.91 2.51
N PRO A 262 -2.98 -3.02 2.39
CA PRO A 262 -3.39 -4.36 2.81
C PRO A 262 -4.16 -4.44 4.14
N LYS A 263 -3.65 -3.78 5.19
CA LYS A 263 -4.24 -3.79 6.53
C LYS A 263 -5.64 -3.16 6.60
N VAL A 264 -5.87 -2.09 5.84
CA VAL A 264 -7.19 -1.47 5.71
C VAL A 264 -8.15 -2.40 4.97
N ILE A 265 -7.68 -3.06 3.90
CA ILE A 265 -8.48 -4.04 3.15
C ILE A 265 -8.86 -5.24 4.04
N ARG A 266 -7.93 -5.72 4.85
CA ARG A 266 -8.12 -6.82 5.79
C ARG A 266 -9.17 -6.52 6.84
N HIS A 267 -9.15 -5.32 7.43
CA HIS A 267 -10.17 -4.87 8.39
C HIS A 267 -11.58 -5.05 7.82
N PHE A 268 -11.82 -4.53 6.61
CA PHE A 268 -13.14 -4.65 5.97
C PHE A 268 -13.52 -6.08 5.59
N LYS A 269 -12.54 -6.93 5.26
CA LYS A 269 -12.78 -8.34 5.00
C LYS A 269 -13.20 -9.06 6.28
N ASN A 270 -12.54 -8.77 7.40
CA ASN A 270 -12.83 -9.37 8.69
C ASN A 270 -14.15 -8.89 9.30
N LEU A 271 -14.53 -7.62 9.09
CA LEU A 271 -15.83 -7.10 9.52
C LEU A 271 -17.02 -7.90 8.96
N LYS A 272 -16.88 -8.46 7.75
CA LYS A 272 -17.91 -9.33 7.16
C LYS A 272 -18.12 -10.63 7.92
N ASN A 273 -17.16 -11.05 8.74
CA ASN A 273 -17.29 -12.27 9.54
C ASN A 273 -18.11 -12.03 10.82
N CYS A 274 -18.37 -10.77 11.18
CA CYS A 274 -19.10 -10.39 12.40
C CYS A 274 -20.49 -9.81 12.09
N LEU A 275 -21.05 -10.02 10.89
CA LEU A 275 -22.30 -9.39 10.46
C LEU A 275 -23.50 -9.71 11.37
N SER A 276 -23.61 -10.96 11.81
CA SER A 276 -24.67 -11.40 12.73
C SER A 276 -24.69 -10.63 14.05
N HIS A 277 -23.55 -10.02 14.44
CA HIS A 277 -23.44 -9.22 15.65
C HIS A 277 -24.17 -7.86 15.53
N PHE A 278 -24.35 -7.36 14.32
CA PHE A 278 -24.91 -6.03 14.03
C PHE A 278 -26.33 -6.09 13.44
N HIS A 279 -26.71 -7.22 12.85
CA HIS A 279 -28.03 -7.39 12.23
C HIS A 279 -29.20 -7.17 13.19
N GLY A 280 -30.13 -6.30 12.79
CA GLY A 280 -31.32 -5.96 13.56
C GLY A 280 -31.03 -5.22 14.88
N LYS A 281 -29.79 -4.77 15.12
CA LYS A 281 -29.39 -4.07 16.35
C LYS A 281 -29.56 -2.56 16.23
N VAL A 282 -29.56 -1.87 17.37
CA VAL A 282 -29.42 -0.41 17.43
C VAL A 282 -27.93 -0.08 17.45
N LEU A 283 -27.44 0.66 16.46
CA LEU A 283 -26.02 1.02 16.35
C LEU A 283 -25.79 2.44 16.85
N VAL A 284 -24.90 2.58 17.82
CA VAL A 284 -24.42 3.89 18.32
C VAL A 284 -23.05 4.15 17.69
N LEU A 285 -22.98 5.15 16.82
CA LEU A 285 -21.76 5.53 16.10
C LEU A 285 -21.09 6.71 16.81
N ILE A 286 -19.84 6.52 17.24
CA ILE A 286 -19.08 7.51 18.03
C ILE A 286 -17.80 7.88 17.27
N PRO A 287 -17.43 9.16 17.15
CA PRO A 287 -16.13 9.54 16.60
C PRO A 287 -15.02 8.94 17.46
N LYS A 288 -13.97 8.39 16.83
CA LYS A 288 -12.78 8.00 17.58
C LYS A 288 -11.86 9.21 17.77
N GLU A 289 -11.35 9.37 18.99
CA GLU A 289 -10.21 10.23 19.30
C GLU A 289 -9.24 9.50 20.22
N ASP A 290 -7.94 9.79 20.06
CA ASP A 290 -6.90 9.31 20.96
C ASP A 290 -6.69 10.35 22.09
N ASP A 291 -7.74 10.58 22.90
CA ASP A 291 -7.79 11.54 24.02
C ASP A 291 -8.29 10.85 25.31
N PRO A 292 -7.68 11.07 26.49
CA PRO A 292 -8.20 10.57 27.78
C PRO A 292 -9.69 10.86 28.04
N LEU A 293 -10.22 11.98 27.54
CA LEU A 293 -11.64 12.34 27.62
C LEU A 293 -12.52 11.34 26.88
N PHE A 294 -12.07 10.83 25.73
CA PHE A 294 -12.78 9.82 24.95
C PHE A 294 -12.96 8.53 25.74
N ASP A 295 -11.88 8.00 26.34
CA ASP A 295 -11.95 6.76 27.11
C ASP A 295 -12.89 6.88 28.31
N GLY A 296 -12.80 8.00 29.04
CA GLY A 296 -13.70 8.29 30.16
C GLY A 296 -15.17 8.42 29.75
N PHE A 297 -15.43 9.05 28.61
CA PHE A 297 -16.78 9.20 28.06
C PHE A 297 -17.37 7.86 27.61
N VAL A 298 -16.61 7.09 26.83
CA VAL A 298 -17.04 5.80 26.31
C VAL A 298 -17.32 4.82 27.46
N LYS A 299 -16.47 4.81 28.50
CA LYS A 299 -16.71 4.01 29.71
C LYS A 299 -18.05 4.36 30.36
N LYS A 300 -18.29 5.64 30.65
CA LYS A 300 -19.55 6.12 31.25
C LYS A 300 -20.76 5.78 30.37
N LEU A 301 -20.63 5.93 29.06
CA LEU A 301 -21.70 5.61 28.12
C LEU A 301 -22.08 4.11 28.18
N ILE A 302 -21.09 3.21 28.16
CA ILE A 302 -21.35 1.76 28.26
C ILE A 302 -22.01 1.42 29.59
N GLU A 303 -21.51 1.95 30.71
CA GLU A 303 -22.08 1.74 32.04
C GLU A 303 -23.55 2.19 32.09
N ARG A 304 -23.84 3.40 31.60
CA ARG A 304 -25.20 3.95 31.53
C ARG A 304 -26.10 3.11 30.61
N ILE A 305 -25.59 2.60 29.49
CA ILE A 305 -26.35 1.73 28.60
C ILE A 305 -26.68 0.39 29.31
N GLY A 306 -25.70 -0.20 30.00
CA GLY A 306 -25.85 -1.47 30.71
C GLY A 306 -26.87 -1.41 31.85
N HIS A 307 -26.85 -0.32 32.63
CA HIS A 307 -27.81 -0.12 33.73
C HIS A 307 -29.16 0.43 33.28
N GLY A 308 -29.18 1.26 32.23
CA GLY A 308 -30.36 2.03 31.83
C GLY A 308 -31.34 1.30 30.90
N PHE A 309 -30.93 0.21 30.24
CA PHE A 309 -31.77 -0.46 29.24
C PHE A 309 -31.84 -1.98 29.45
N LYS A 310 -33.07 -2.52 29.62
CA LYS A 310 -33.31 -3.97 29.75
C LYS A 310 -32.77 -4.77 28.55
N ASN A 311 -32.84 -4.20 27.35
CA ASN A 311 -32.35 -4.80 26.10
C ASN A 311 -30.98 -4.26 25.66
N HIS A 312 -30.11 -3.85 26.59
CA HIS A 312 -28.77 -3.29 26.28
C HIS A 312 -27.92 -4.17 25.35
N LYS A 313 -28.08 -5.50 25.38
CA LYS A 313 -27.41 -6.43 24.44
C LYS A 313 -27.74 -6.18 22.96
N ASN A 314 -28.87 -5.53 22.69
CA ASN A 314 -29.28 -5.14 21.33
C ASN A 314 -28.72 -3.78 20.89
N VAL A 315 -27.98 -3.09 21.76
CA VAL A 315 -27.27 -1.86 21.44
C VAL A 315 -25.81 -2.22 21.17
N LYS A 316 -25.27 -1.76 20.04
CA LYS A 316 -23.87 -1.98 19.65
C LYS A 316 -23.18 -0.66 19.40
N VAL A 317 -22.02 -0.47 20.01
CA VAL A 317 -21.22 0.74 19.85
C VAL A 317 -20.15 0.48 18.79
N LEU A 318 -20.14 1.35 17.78
CA LEU A 318 -19.14 1.36 16.71
C LEU A 318 -18.43 2.70 16.74
N LEU A 319 -17.11 2.65 16.78
CA LEU A 319 -16.28 3.82 16.55
C LEU A 319 -16.19 4.11 15.06
N TYR A 320 -16.07 5.37 14.69
CA TYR A 320 -15.79 5.76 13.32
C TYR A 320 -14.61 6.72 13.23
N ASP A 321 -13.73 6.46 12.27
CA ASP A 321 -12.63 7.36 11.90
C ASP A 321 -12.00 6.96 10.55
N TYR A 322 -11.19 7.85 9.99
CA TYR A 322 -10.26 7.52 8.92
C TYR A 322 -9.04 6.77 9.46
N PRO A 323 -8.56 5.67 8.84
CA PRO A 323 -8.98 5.08 7.56
C PRO A 323 -9.92 3.86 7.68
N PHE A 324 -10.16 3.36 8.89
CA PHE A 324 -10.86 2.09 9.13
C PHE A 324 -12.38 2.19 9.09
N CYS A 325 -12.91 3.41 9.00
CA CYS A 325 -14.31 3.76 8.80
C CYS A 325 -15.25 3.38 9.94
N LEU A 326 -15.52 2.09 10.17
CA LEU A 326 -16.31 1.61 11.31
C LEU A 326 -15.49 0.55 12.05
N VAL A 327 -15.36 0.68 13.36
CA VAL A 327 -14.58 -0.21 14.23
C VAL A 327 -15.45 -0.60 15.43
N PRO A 328 -15.74 -1.89 15.63
CA PRO A 328 -16.38 -2.38 16.86
C PRO A 328 -15.58 -1.94 18.06
N LEU A 329 -16.26 -1.44 19.10
CA LEU A 329 -15.60 -0.89 20.27
C LEU A 329 -14.66 -1.90 20.93
N GLU A 330 -15.04 -3.18 20.90
CA GLU A 330 -14.26 -4.31 21.41
C GLU A 330 -12.90 -4.48 20.71
N LEU A 331 -12.75 -3.92 19.50
CA LEU A 331 -11.53 -3.96 18.71
C LEU A 331 -10.71 -2.66 18.77
N ASN A 332 -11.13 -1.67 19.57
CA ASN A 332 -10.46 -0.36 19.60
C ASN A 332 -8.98 -0.47 19.96
N GLY A 333 -8.60 -1.38 20.86
CA GLY A 333 -7.22 -1.60 21.33
C GLY A 333 -6.40 -2.60 20.52
N VAL A 334 -6.91 -3.08 19.37
CA VAL A 334 -6.26 -4.13 18.58
C VAL A 334 -5.50 -3.53 17.40
N PHE A 335 -4.25 -3.97 17.18
CA PHE A 335 -3.49 -3.56 15.99
C PHE A 335 -4.17 -4.01 14.68
N PRO A 336 -4.28 -3.14 13.66
CA PRO A 336 -3.78 -1.75 13.56
C PRO A 336 -4.81 -0.67 13.92
N LEU A 337 -5.94 -1.03 14.52
CA LEU A 337 -7.09 -0.15 14.75
C LEU A 337 -6.87 0.86 15.89
N SER A 338 -5.92 0.60 16.78
CA SER A 338 -5.44 1.56 17.81
C SER A 338 -4.14 2.26 17.46
N GLN A 339 -3.28 1.64 16.65
CA GLN A 339 -1.90 2.10 16.44
C GLN A 339 -1.76 2.69 15.03
N TYR A 340 -2.36 3.86 14.83
CA TYR A 340 -2.16 4.63 13.60
C TYR A 340 -2.23 6.13 13.89
N GLU A 341 -1.69 6.92 12.97
CA GLU A 341 -1.80 8.37 12.97
C GLU A 341 -2.31 8.84 11.62
N ALA A 342 -3.21 9.81 11.65
CA ALA A 342 -3.78 10.45 10.47
C ALA A 342 -4.02 11.94 10.72
N PRO A 343 -4.10 12.77 9.68
CA PRO A 343 -4.39 14.19 9.85
C PRO A 343 -5.72 14.44 10.57
N ASN A 344 -5.68 15.32 11.57
CA ASN A 344 -6.88 15.81 12.24
C ASN A 344 -7.86 16.45 11.25
N LYS A 345 -7.31 17.22 10.29
CA LYS A 345 -8.08 17.83 9.20
C LYS A 345 -7.99 16.95 7.95
N LEU A 346 -9.06 16.21 7.70
CA LEU A 346 -9.19 15.36 6.51
C LEU A 346 -9.57 16.16 5.27
N ASP A 347 -9.05 15.76 4.12
CA ASP A 347 -9.47 16.25 2.80
C ASP A 347 -10.85 15.68 2.40
N ALA A 348 -11.45 16.25 1.35
CA ALA A 348 -12.78 15.86 0.90
C ALA A 348 -12.85 14.41 0.41
N LEU A 349 -11.82 13.90 -0.28
CA LEU A 349 -11.81 12.52 -0.78
C LEU A 349 -11.75 11.52 0.37
N SER A 350 -10.95 11.80 1.41
CA SER A 350 -10.90 10.97 2.62
C SER A 350 -12.23 10.95 3.36
N LYS A 351 -12.92 12.10 3.49
CA LYS A 351 -14.27 12.16 4.09
C LYS A 351 -15.30 11.41 3.25
N MET A 352 -15.28 11.58 1.93
CA MET A 352 -16.15 10.87 0.98
C MET A 352 -15.91 9.36 1.03
N TYR A 353 -14.66 8.93 1.16
CA TYR A 353 -14.31 7.53 1.30
C TYR A 353 -14.94 6.92 2.54
N VAL A 354 -14.72 7.52 3.71
CA VAL A 354 -15.25 6.99 4.97
C VAL A 354 -16.78 7.00 4.96
N SER A 355 -17.42 8.08 4.49
CA SER A 355 -18.89 8.13 4.44
C SER A 355 -19.49 7.13 3.46
N SER A 356 -18.92 6.99 2.26
CA SER A 356 -19.35 6.00 1.26
C SER A 356 -19.16 4.57 1.77
N LYS A 357 -18.05 4.32 2.47
CA LYS A 357 -17.74 3.01 3.04
C LYS A 357 -18.66 2.69 4.22
N ALA A 358 -18.92 3.64 5.11
CA ALA A 358 -19.83 3.51 6.23
C ALA A 358 -21.23 3.18 5.74
N LYS A 359 -21.75 3.95 4.76
CA LYS A 359 -23.06 3.69 4.14
C LYS A 359 -23.18 2.28 3.60
N LYS A 360 -22.14 1.77 2.92
CA LYS A 360 -22.10 0.40 2.40
C LYS A 360 -22.12 -0.65 3.52
N LEU A 361 -21.32 -0.45 4.58
CA LEU A 361 -21.30 -1.37 5.72
C LEU A 361 -22.63 -1.37 6.47
N LEU A 362 -23.20 -0.20 6.76
CA LEU A 362 -24.47 -0.06 7.45
C LEU A 362 -25.63 -0.71 6.68
N ARG A 363 -25.62 -0.64 5.33
CA ARG A 363 -26.58 -1.38 4.51
C ARG A 363 -26.45 -2.90 4.61
N ILE A 364 -25.23 -3.41 4.79
CA ILE A 364 -24.99 -4.84 4.97
C ILE A 364 -25.34 -5.26 6.41
N PHE A 365 -25.10 -4.37 7.38
CA PHE A 365 -25.45 -4.62 8.78
C PHE A 365 -26.96 -4.63 9.00
N GLU A 366 -27.76 -3.95 8.18
CA GLU A 366 -29.22 -3.87 8.32
C GLU A 366 -29.67 -3.55 9.77
N PRO A 367 -29.22 -2.42 10.34
CA PRO A 367 -29.54 -2.07 11.70
C PRO A 367 -31.01 -1.67 11.83
N LYS A 368 -31.60 -1.98 13.00
CA LYS A 368 -32.95 -1.52 13.37
C LYS A 368 -33.01 0.01 13.46
N ALA A 369 -31.96 0.62 14.00
CA ALA A 369 -31.83 2.06 14.13
C ALA A 369 -30.36 2.47 14.25
N ILE A 370 -30.06 3.73 13.93
CA ILE A 370 -28.72 4.32 14.06
C ILE A 370 -28.81 5.58 14.93
N LEU A 371 -27.98 5.66 15.96
CA LEU A 371 -27.69 6.90 16.68
C LEU A 371 -26.29 7.35 16.29
N LEU A 372 -26.18 8.46 15.58
CA LEU A 372 -24.91 9.06 15.19
C LEU A 372 -24.55 10.19 16.16
N TYR A 373 -23.45 10.06 16.88
CA TYR A 373 -22.78 11.20 17.50
C TYR A 373 -21.86 11.82 16.46
N ASN A 374 -22.18 13.02 15.96
CA ASN A 374 -21.51 13.62 14.81
C ASN A 374 -20.59 14.76 15.24
N ASP A 375 -19.28 14.56 15.10
CA ASP A 375 -18.29 15.63 15.12
C ASP A 375 -18.42 16.51 13.86
N VAL A 376 -19.08 17.65 14.04
CA VAL A 376 -19.38 18.59 12.96
C VAL A 376 -18.10 19.25 12.42
N ARG A 377 -17.06 19.41 13.25
CA ARG A 377 -15.81 20.06 12.85
C ARG A 377 -15.03 19.18 11.88
N ARG A 378 -14.91 17.89 12.19
CA ARG A 378 -14.16 16.95 11.34
C ARG A 378 -15.00 16.40 10.19
N TRP A 379 -16.27 16.06 10.43
CA TRP A 379 -17.10 15.31 9.47
C TRP A 379 -18.23 16.10 8.82
N SER A 380 -18.52 17.31 9.29
CA SER A 380 -19.61 18.15 8.76
C SER A 380 -20.93 17.36 8.67
N LYS A 381 -21.45 17.11 7.46
CA LYS A 381 -22.65 16.27 7.23
C LYS A 381 -22.36 14.93 6.55
N TYR A 382 -21.09 14.59 6.30
CA TYR A 382 -20.72 13.42 5.50
C TYR A 382 -21.26 12.10 6.09
N LEU A 383 -21.12 11.89 7.41
CA LEU A 383 -21.62 10.68 8.06
C LEU A 383 -23.12 10.70 8.30
N GLU A 384 -23.71 11.86 8.56
CA GLU A 384 -25.17 11.99 8.66
C GLU A 384 -25.84 11.53 7.36
N VAL A 385 -25.36 12.00 6.21
CA VAL A 385 -25.86 11.60 4.88
C VAL A 385 -25.66 10.10 4.64
N ALA A 386 -24.52 9.54 5.08
CA ALA A 386 -24.27 8.12 4.99
C ALA A 386 -25.29 7.29 5.81
N CYS A 387 -25.52 7.67 7.06
CA CYS A 387 -26.45 6.99 7.96
C CYS A 387 -27.89 7.07 7.45
N LYS A 388 -28.39 8.27 7.15
CA LYS A 388 -29.75 8.49 6.61
C LYS A 388 -29.98 7.78 5.28
N GLY A 389 -28.93 7.59 4.47
CA GLY A 389 -29.00 6.82 3.22
C GLY A 389 -28.90 5.30 3.38
N SER A 390 -28.77 4.79 4.61
CA SER A 390 -28.57 3.36 4.93
C SER A 390 -29.63 2.77 5.86
N CYS A 391 -30.30 3.58 6.68
CA CYS A 391 -31.34 3.17 7.60
C CYS A 391 -32.42 4.27 7.65
N ASN A 392 -33.69 3.89 7.80
CA ASN A 392 -34.80 4.85 7.88
C ASN A 392 -34.92 5.50 9.27
N ASN A 393 -34.49 4.79 10.32
CA ASN A 393 -34.58 5.26 11.69
C ASN A 393 -33.20 5.75 12.18
N VAL A 394 -32.91 7.03 11.95
CA VAL A 394 -31.63 7.65 12.29
C VAL A 394 -31.85 8.87 13.18
N LYS A 395 -31.18 8.88 14.33
CA LYS A 395 -31.05 10.05 15.21
C LYS A 395 -29.61 10.54 15.16
N VAL A 396 -29.44 11.85 15.24
CA VAL A 396 -28.12 12.48 15.15
C VAL A 396 -27.97 13.51 16.26
N LEU A 397 -26.89 13.38 17.03
CA LEU A 397 -26.43 14.43 17.93
C LEU A 397 -25.28 15.17 17.25
N HIS A 398 -25.44 16.46 17.00
CA HIS A 398 -24.38 17.30 16.44
C HIS A 398 -23.58 17.94 17.55
N SER A 399 -22.26 17.74 17.55
CA SER A 399 -21.37 18.41 18.51
C SER A 399 -20.19 19.09 17.82
N LYS A 400 -19.79 20.23 18.37
CA LYS A 400 -18.59 20.98 18.00
C LYS A 400 -17.47 20.80 19.03
N LYS A 401 -17.78 20.33 20.24
CA LYS A 401 -16.86 20.06 21.33
C LYS A 401 -17.24 18.71 21.90
N LEU A 402 -16.43 17.70 21.63
CA LEU A 402 -16.80 16.32 21.91
C LEU A 402 -16.69 15.97 23.40
N TYR A 403 -17.36 14.88 23.75
CA TYR A 403 -17.28 14.16 25.01
C TYR A 403 -17.68 14.97 26.24
N THR A 404 -18.62 15.91 26.08
CA THR A 404 -19.17 16.68 27.20
C THR A 404 -20.20 15.86 27.99
N THR A 405 -20.45 16.23 29.25
CA THR A 405 -21.53 15.63 30.05
C THR A 405 -22.90 15.85 29.39
N GLU A 406 -23.11 17.00 28.75
CA GLU A 406 -24.33 17.30 27.99
C GLU A 406 -24.50 16.35 26.80
N ASP A 407 -23.42 16.07 26.05
CA ASP A 407 -23.46 15.11 24.96
C ASP A 407 -23.85 13.70 25.46
N LEU A 408 -23.33 13.28 26.62
CA LEU A 408 -23.66 11.98 27.21
C LEU A 408 -25.16 11.84 27.50
N GLU A 409 -25.73 12.83 28.19
CA GLU A 409 -27.15 12.81 28.57
C GLU A 409 -28.05 12.90 27.32
N ASN A 410 -27.70 13.74 26.34
CA ASN A 410 -28.42 13.84 25.07
C ASN A 410 -28.35 12.55 24.24
N LEU A 411 -27.20 11.86 24.20
CA LEU A 411 -27.09 10.56 23.54
C LEU A 411 -27.99 9.51 24.20
N LEU A 412 -28.04 9.47 25.53
CA LEU A 412 -28.89 8.52 26.27
C LEU A 412 -30.37 8.79 26.04
N LEU A 413 -30.78 10.06 26.00
CA LEU A 413 -32.15 10.46 25.68
C LEU A 413 -32.56 10.00 24.28
N LEU A 414 -31.74 10.31 23.27
CA LEU A 414 -31.98 9.89 21.88
C LEU A 414 -31.97 8.37 21.72
N LEU A 415 -31.10 7.68 22.46
CA LEU A 415 -31.05 6.22 22.46
C LEU A 415 -32.33 5.62 23.04
N ARG A 416 -32.89 6.21 24.10
CA ARG A 416 -34.17 5.78 24.69
C ARG A 416 -35.31 5.91 23.69
N GLU A 417 -35.40 7.03 22.98
CA GLU A 417 -36.41 7.21 21.91
C GLU A 417 -36.32 6.13 20.82
N LEU A 418 -35.10 5.69 20.46
CA LEU A 418 -34.88 4.66 19.45
C LEU A 418 -35.26 3.25 19.93
N ILE A 419 -35.07 2.96 21.22
CA ILE A 419 -35.32 1.63 21.79
C ILE A 419 -36.79 1.46 22.16
N GLU A 420 -37.39 2.45 22.82
CA GLU A 420 -38.73 2.39 23.40
C GLU A 420 -39.82 2.90 22.43
N GLY A 421 -39.42 3.51 21.31
CA GLY A 421 -40.34 4.24 20.42
C GLY A 421 -40.71 5.60 21.02
N ARG A 422 -41.30 6.52 20.24
CA ARG A 422 -41.91 7.72 20.83
C ARG A 422 -43.02 7.25 21.77
N GLN A 423 -42.78 7.26 23.08
CA GLN A 423 -43.89 7.40 24.00
C GLN A 423 -44.58 8.72 23.60
N ASN A 424 -45.82 8.62 23.14
CA ASN A 424 -46.69 9.79 23.04
C ASN A 424 -46.61 10.49 24.39
N ASN A 425 -46.14 11.74 24.40
CA ASN A 425 -46.52 12.70 25.42
C ASN A 425 -48.03 12.93 25.25
N SER A 426 -48.81 12.03 25.82
CA SER A 426 -50.21 12.24 26.17
C SER A 426 -50.29 12.03 27.67
N MET A 427 -50.69 13.10 28.37
CA MET A 427 -50.70 13.33 29.83
C MET A 427 -49.33 13.79 30.35
N ILE A 428 -49.16 15.00 30.88
CA ILE A 428 -50.04 15.83 31.74
C ILE A 428 -50.05 17.28 31.28
#